data_AF-A0A3M2VHT9-F1
#
_entry.id   AF-A0A3M2VHT9-F1
#
_cell.length_a   1.000
_cell.length_b   1.000
_cell.length_c   1.000
_cell.angle_alpha   90.00
_cell.angle_beta   90.00
_cell.angle_gamma   90.00
#
_symmetry.space_group_name_H-M   'P 1'
#
loop_
_entity.id
_entity.type
_entity.pdbx_description
1 polymer ?
#
loop_
_entity_poly.entity_id
_entity_poly.type
_entity_poly.pdbx_seq_one_letter_code
_entity_poly.pdbx_strand_id
1 'polypeptide(L)' 'CVYGIEEKKDSGCTDTTAVGEAVQLPGGHHFDEDYPALAKRLIDAINKRQGKVAAQ' A
#
# COMPACT_ATOMS: atom_id res chain seq x y z
N CYS A 1 0.97 -5.04 3.10
CA CYS A 1 0.54 -4.08 4.13
C CYS A 1 0.87 -2.68 3.65
N VAL A 2 -0.06 -1.73 3.68
CA VAL A 2 0.16 -0.35 3.18
C VAL A 2 -0.05 0.64 4.33
N TYR A 3 0.84 1.61 4.47
CA TYR A 3 0.78 2.60 5.55
C TYR A 3 1.38 3.96 5.15
N GLY A 4 0.87 5.03 5.76
CA GLY A 4 1.42 6.38 5.64
C GLY A 4 2.62 6.60 6.57
N ILE A 5 3.61 7.35 6.11
CA ILE A 5 4.86 7.60 6.85
C ILE A 5 4.64 8.45 8.11
N GLU A 6 3.66 9.36 8.11
CA GLU A 6 3.44 10.29 9.23
C GLU A 6 2.93 9.58 10.49
N GLU A 7 2.19 8.49 10.31
CA GLU A 7 1.62 7.65 11.39
C GLU A 7 2.24 6.25 11.42
N LYS A 8 3.51 6.15 11.00
CA LYS A 8 4.25 4.89 10.94
C LYS A 8 4.25 4.12 12.27
N LYS A 9 4.34 4.83 13.40
CA LYS A 9 4.39 4.25 14.75
C LYS A 9 3.08 3.58 15.17
N ASP A 10 1.97 4.05 14.61
CA ASP A 10 0.62 3.55 14.89
C ASP A 10 0.20 2.48 13.86
N SER A 11 1.03 2.26 12.83
CA SER A 11 0.77 1.25 11.81
C SER A 11 1.19 -0.14 12.25
N GLY A 12 0.21 -1.04 12.28
CA GLY A 12 0.44 -2.49 12.43
C GLY A 12 1.29 -3.09 11.29
N CYS A 13 1.52 -2.37 10.18
CA CYS A 13 2.43 -2.82 9.12
C CYS A 13 3.91 -2.86 9.55
N THR A 14 4.25 -2.21 10.65
CA THR A 14 5.62 -2.20 11.19
C THR A 14 5.84 -3.24 12.29
N ASP A 15 4.77 -3.96 12.68
CA ASP A 15 4.86 -5.03 13.68
C ASP A 15 5.65 -6.23 13.13
N THR A 16 6.41 -6.90 13.99
CA THR A 16 7.16 -8.11 13.65
C THR A 16 6.27 -9.28 13.21
N THR A 17 5.00 -9.25 13.56
CA THR A 17 3.99 -10.25 13.17
C THR A 17 3.31 -9.93 11.85
N ALA A 18 3.56 -8.75 11.26
CA ALA A 18 2.96 -8.35 10.00
C ALA A 18 3.41 -9.26 8.86
N VAL A 19 2.44 -9.75 8.07
CA VAL A 19 2.70 -10.60 6.90
C VAL A 19 2.54 -9.83 5.59
N GLY A 20 3.33 -10.22 4.60
CA GLY A 20 3.33 -9.63 3.26
C GLY A 20 4.26 -8.42 3.11
N GLU A 21 4.32 -7.89 1.89
CA GLU A 21 5.18 -6.74 1.55
C GLU A 21 4.69 -5.47 2.25
N ALA A 22 5.59 -4.79 2.96
CA ALA A 22 5.33 -3.49 3.58
C ALA A 22 5.54 -2.37 2.56
N VAL A 23 4.48 -1.60 2.29
CA VAL A 23 4.46 -0.50 1.33
C VAL A 23 4.25 0.80 2.08
N GLN A 24 5.32 1.59 2.20
CA GLN A 24 5.28 2.93 2.80
C GLN A 24 4.85 3.97 1.75
N LEU A 25 3.89 4.81 2.12
CA LEU A 25 3.41 5.95 1.33
C LEU A 25 3.70 7.28 2.06
N PRO A 26 3.82 8.40 1.34
CA PRO A 26 3.73 9.74 1.95
C PRO A 26 2.39 9.94 2.67
N GLY A 27 2.33 10.95 3.54
CA GLY A 27 1.12 11.33 4.28
C GLY A 27 0.79 10.42 5.48
N GLY A 28 -0.38 10.64 6.06
CA GLY A 28 -0.97 9.82 7.13
C GLY A 28 -1.77 8.62 6.61
N HIS A 29 -2.61 8.04 7.46
CA HIS A 29 -3.40 6.84 7.15
C HIS A 29 -4.52 7.05 6.11
N HIS A 30 -4.86 8.30 5.77
CA HIS A 30 -5.82 8.64 4.72
C HIS A 30 -5.20 8.76 3.32
N PHE A 31 -3.88 8.63 3.19
CA PHE A 31 -3.18 8.60 1.89
C PHE A 31 -3.51 9.82 0.99
N ASP A 32 -3.52 11.02 1.57
CA ASP A 32 -3.88 12.28 0.92
C ASP A 32 -5.28 12.31 0.28
N GLU A 33 -6.17 11.42 0.73
CA GLU A 33 -7.54 11.22 0.20
C GLU A 33 -7.58 10.78 -1.28
N ASP A 34 -6.43 10.48 -1.90
CA ASP A 34 -6.31 10.00 -3.28
C ASP A 34 -6.50 8.48 -3.35
N TYR A 35 -7.71 8.05 -2.99
CA TYR A 35 -8.13 6.65 -3.09
C TYR A 35 -8.05 6.08 -4.51
N PRO A 36 -8.31 6.84 -5.60
CA PRO A 36 -8.07 6.35 -6.95
C PRO A 36 -6.61 5.96 -7.21
N ALA A 37 -5.63 6.77 -6.81
CA ALA A 37 -4.22 6.43 -6.96
C ALA A 37 -3.83 5.22 -6.09
N LEU A 38 -4.35 5.15 -4.86
CA LEU A 38 -4.14 4.00 -3.98
C LEU A 38 -4.68 2.71 -4.60
N ALA A 39 -5.91 2.74 -5.12
CA ALA A 39 -6.54 1.60 -5.76
C ALA A 39 -5.73 1.13 -6.98
N LYS A 40 -5.31 2.06 -7.85
CA LYS A 40 -4.46 1.75 -9.00
C LYS A 40 -3.18 1.04 -8.58
N ARG A 41 -2.48 1.57 -7.57
CA ARG A 41 -1.24 0.97 -7.04
C ARG A 41 -1.45 -0.46 -6.54
N LEU A 42 -2.55 -0.71 -5.81
CA LEU A 42 -2.87 -2.04 -5.29
C LEU A 42 -3.16 -3.04 -6.41
N ILE A 43 -3.97 -2.64 -7.39
CA ILE A 43 -4.33 -3.47 -8.54
C ILE A 43 -3.11 -3.77 -9.41
N ASP A 44 -2.26 -2.79 -9.68
CA ASP A 44 -1.02 -2.99 -10.45
C ASP A 44 -0.10 -4.01 -9.77
N ALA A 45 0.03 -3.94 -8.44
CA ALA A 45 0.81 -4.91 -7.67
C ALA A 45 0.18 -6.32 -7.68
N ILE A 46 -1.15 -6.44 -7.65
CA ILE A 46 -1.86 -7.73 -7.78
C ILE A 46 -1.64 -8.31 -9.17
N ASN A 47 -1.86 -7.52 -10.23
CA ASN A 47 -1.70 -7.94 -11.62
C ASN A 47 -0.28 -8.47 -11.88
N LYS A 48 0.74 -7.74 -11.40
CA LYS A 48 2.14 -8.16 -11.48
C LYS A 48 2.37 -9.53 -10.84
N ARG A 49 1.78 -9.82 -9.67
CA ARG A 49 1.92 -11.12 -8.98
C ARG A 49 1.13 -12.23 -9.66
N GLN A 50 0.01 -11.90 -10.30
CA GLN A 50 -0.80 -12.84 -11.06
C GLN A 50 -0.27 -13.12 -12.48
N GLY A 51 0.83 -12.47 -12.89
CA GLY A 51 1.32 -12.55 -14.26
C GLY A 51 0.37 -11.94 -15.29
N LYS A 52 -0.60 -11.13 -14.85
CA LYS A 52 -1.47 -10.35 -15.72
C LYS A 52 -0.70 -9.10 -16.13
N VAL A 53 -0.58 -8.86 -17.44
CA VAL A 53 -0.08 -7.57 -17.93
C VAL A 53 -1.04 -6.51 -17.40
N ALA A 54 -0.52 -5.49 -16.70
CA ALA A 54 -1.34 -4.42 -16.14
C ALA A 54 -2.21 -3.81 -17.26
N ALA A 55 -3.52 -3.71 -17.01
CA ALA A 55 -4.42 -3.02 -17.93
C ALA A 55 -3.94 -1.56 -18.04
N GLN A 56 -3.70 -1.14 -19.29
CA GLN A 56 -3.24 0.20 -19.67
C GLN A 56 -4.34 1.23 -19.45
#